data_AF-A0A0C3E224-F1
#
_entry.id   AF-A0A0C3E224-F1
#
_cell.length_a   1.000
_cell.length_b   1.000
_cell.length_c   1.000
_cell.angle_alpha   90.00
_cell.angle_beta   90.00
_cell.angle_gamma   90.00
#
_symmetry.space_group_name_H-M   'P 1'
#
loop_
_entity.id
_entity.type
_entity.pdbx_description
1 polymer ?
#
loop_
_entity_poly.entity_id
_entity_poly.type
_entity_poly.pdbx_seq_one_letter_code
_entity_poly.pdbx_strand_id
1 'polypeptide(L)'
;VGCISAPVPIGNSSQDSDHCSVSLALVDGIPFHSTIPGRSEPQVGRWHAGRNRISSEDDTQTNYVAGSTEPDIFHTVLGKNGEVDWKKLWSLPSSSDRGVGYELPQDLLPIAADRPSTIDNIIYFSDRASEGISTALQNAFPSSNKLALLASSTPFLTGRPVTLFYNGQIHSSGAVGIALLSSPPSHLALSFPTLVLLTPALPITSAEGNLIFSINLSNPTRLLLSAIQKRGLSHSGDSTSVSKEDSFYVGVMSQLYHINSGDPSRGTIALDTSMAPKEGSLVQ
;
A
#
# COMPACT_ATOMS: atom_id res chain seq x y z
N VAL A 1 3.12 -17.88 10.69
CA VAL A 1 2.69 -16.70 9.92
C VAL A 1 3.59 -16.60 8.70
N GLY A 2 3.05 -16.33 7.51
CA GLY A 2 3.88 -16.16 6.31
C GLY A 2 3.07 -15.94 5.05
N CYS A 3 3.75 -15.82 3.91
CA CYS A 3 3.14 -15.75 2.58
C CYS A 3 4.03 -16.43 1.54
N ILE A 4 3.46 -16.71 0.37
CA ILE A 4 4.27 -17.04 -0.82
C ILE A 4 4.77 -15.72 -1.43
N SER A 5 6.09 -15.55 -1.50
CA SER A 5 6.77 -14.33 -1.96
C SER A 5 7.33 -14.39 -3.37
N ALA A 6 7.29 -15.56 -4.00
CA ALA A 6 7.68 -15.78 -5.38
C ALA A 6 7.02 -17.06 -5.90
N PRO A 7 6.89 -17.22 -7.24
CA PRO A 7 6.48 -18.49 -7.79
C PRO A 7 7.42 -19.60 -7.38
N VAL A 8 6.87 -20.72 -6.88
CA VAL A 8 7.65 -21.95 -6.73
C VAL A 8 7.75 -22.55 -8.14
N PRO A 9 8.96 -22.71 -8.71
CA PRO A 9 9.10 -23.40 -9.98
C PRO A 9 8.58 -24.83 -9.79
N ILE A 10 7.55 -25.19 -10.57
CA ILE A 10 7.05 -26.56 -10.67
C ILE A 10 7.71 -27.13 -11.92
N GLY A 11 8.76 -27.93 -11.73
CA GLY A 11 9.55 -28.48 -12.81
C GLY A 11 8.77 -29.51 -13.63
N ASN A 12 8.57 -29.19 -14.90
CA ASN A 12 8.25 -30.16 -15.94
C ASN A 12 9.50 -30.46 -16.78
N SER A 13 10.61 -30.89 -16.17
CA SER A 13 11.68 -31.54 -16.94
C SER A 13 12.64 -32.31 -16.03
N SER A 14 13.06 -33.47 -16.50
CA SER A 14 13.79 -34.50 -15.77
C SER A 14 15.28 -34.20 -15.52
N GLN A 15 15.72 -32.94 -15.38
CA GLN A 15 17.15 -32.68 -15.15
C GLN A 15 17.57 -31.37 -14.47
N ASP A 16 16.67 -30.43 -14.17
CA ASP A 16 17.01 -29.26 -13.34
C ASP A 16 16.35 -29.39 -11.97
N SER A 17 17.15 -29.32 -10.91
CA SER A 17 16.65 -29.36 -9.54
C SER A 17 15.80 -28.12 -9.26
N ASP A 18 14.50 -28.32 -9.08
CA ASP A 18 13.57 -27.29 -8.61
C ASP A 18 14.03 -26.77 -7.24
N HIS A 19 14.71 -25.62 -7.24
CA HIS A 19 15.16 -24.98 -6.02
C HIS A 19 14.03 -24.13 -5.45
N CYS A 20 13.45 -24.61 -4.34
CA CYS A 20 12.59 -23.80 -3.49
C CYS A 20 13.45 -23.08 -2.45
N SER A 21 13.37 -21.75 -2.40
CA SER A 21 13.96 -20.97 -1.32
C SER A 21 12.92 -20.73 -0.23
N VAL A 22 13.24 -21.10 1.00
CA VAL A 22 12.40 -20.88 2.17
C VAL A 22 13.18 -20.02 3.16
N SER A 23 12.59 -18.90 3.55
CA SER A 23 13.08 -18.10 4.67
C SER A 23 12.22 -18.39 5.89
N LEU A 24 12.85 -18.75 7.00
CA LEU A 24 12.19 -19.05 8.26
C LEU A 24 12.81 -18.20 9.36
N ALA A 25 11.95 -17.59 10.18
CA ALA A 25 12.35 -16.92 11.41
C ALA A 25 11.55 -17.51 12.57
N LEU A 26 12.23 -17.81 13.67
CA LEU A 26 11.60 -18.08 14.95
C LEU A 26 11.67 -16.81 15.79
N VAL A 27 10.51 -16.34 16.20
CA VAL A 27 10.36 -15.11 16.97
C VAL A 27 9.34 -15.34 18.07
N ASP A 28 9.58 -14.72 19.23
CA ASP A 28 8.59 -14.65 20.30
C ASP A 28 7.74 -13.40 20.11
N GLY A 29 6.43 -13.57 20.00
CA GLY A 29 5.53 -12.51 19.63
C GLY A 29 4.11 -12.99 19.42
N ILE A 30 3.22 -12.05 19.16
CA ILE A 30 1.79 -12.27 19.14
C ILE A 30 1.34 -12.31 17.67
N PRO A 31 1.05 -13.50 17.13
CA PRO A 31 0.63 -13.64 15.75
C PRO A 31 -0.80 -13.11 15.60
N PHE A 32 -1.09 -12.43 14.50
CA PHE A 32 -2.42 -11.92 14.22
C PHE A 32 -2.86 -12.15 12.77
N HIS A 33 -4.17 -12.19 12.57
CA HIS A 33 -4.80 -12.16 11.26
C HIS A 33 -5.81 -11.01 11.18
N SER A 34 -5.82 -10.31 10.05
CA SER A 34 -6.67 -9.17 9.78
C SER A 34 -7.48 -9.38 8.52
N THR A 35 -8.78 -9.08 8.60
CA THR A 35 -9.70 -8.98 7.46
C THR A 35 -10.14 -7.54 7.19
N ILE A 36 -9.46 -6.56 7.80
CA ILE A 36 -9.82 -5.15 7.68
C ILE A 36 -9.63 -4.75 6.21
N PRO A 37 -10.68 -4.28 5.53
CA PRO A 37 -10.59 -3.97 4.12
C PRO A 37 -9.71 -2.74 3.90
N GLY A 38 -8.79 -2.83 2.92
CA GLY A 38 -8.11 -1.66 2.36
C GLY A 38 -8.91 -1.02 1.23
N ARG A 39 -8.21 -0.25 0.40
CA ARG A 39 -8.83 0.38 -0.77
C ARG A 39 -9.11 -0.69 -1.83
N SER A 40 -10.32 -0.66 -2.39
CA SER A 40 -10.63 -1.47 -3.56
C SER A 40 -9.80 -0.99 -4.74
N GLU A 41 -9.21 -1.93 -5.48
CA GLU A 41 -8.55 -1.58 -6.74
C GLU A 41 -9.58 -0.95 -7.69
N PRO A 42 -9.28 0.22 -8.27
CA PRO A 42 -10.18 0.87 -9.20
C PRO A 42 -10.37 -0.04 -10.42
N GLN A 43 -11.56 -0.65 -10.54
CA GLN A 43 -11.91 -1.45 -11.70
C GLN A 43 -12.22 -0.54 -12.88
N VAL A 44 -11.30 -0.49 -13.83
CA VAL A 44 -11.52 0.18 -15.12
C VAL A 44 -11.95 -0.86 -16.15
N GLY A 45 -13.19 -0.75 -16.63
CA GLY A 45 -13.77 -1.71 -17.58
C GLY A 45 -15.28 -1.55 -17.68
N ARG A 46 -15.92 -2.35 -18.54
CA ARG A 46 -17.39 -2.42 -18.59
C ARG A 46 -17.86 -3.02 -17.27
N TRP A 47 -18.46 -2.20 -16.41
CA TRP A 47 -19.14 -2.62 -15.19
C TRP A 47 -20.16 -3.71 -15.54
N HIS A 48 -19.82 -4.97 -15.29
CA HIS A 48 -20.79 -6.05 -15.32
C HIS A 48 -21.58 -6.01 -14.00
N ALA A 49 -22.53 -5.08 -13.89
CA ALA A 49 -23.66 -5.21 -12.96
C ALA A 49 -24.40 -6.49 -13.35
N GLY A 50 -24.04 -7.63 -12.77
CA GLY A 50 -24.57 -8.88 -13.30
C GLY A 50 -24.11 -10.13 -12.60
N ARG A 51 -24.39 -10.24 -11.29
CA ARG A 51 -24.71 -11.55 -10.72
C ARG A 51 -25.69 -11.41 -9.56
N ASN A 52 -26.96 -11.18 -9.93
CA ASN A 52 -28.05 -11.73 -9.15
C ASN A 52 -27.78 -13.24 -9.03
N ARG A 53 -27.46 -13.69 -7.81
CA ARG A 53 -27.56 -15.10 -7.46
C ARG A 53 -29.05 -15.41 -7.30
N ILE A 54 -29.62 -16.09 -8.30
CA ILE A 54 -30.82 -16.91 -8.10
C ILE A 54 -30.51 -18.29 -8.66
N SER A 55 -30.52 -19.29 -7.77
CA SER A 55 -31.22 -20.58 -7.90
C SER A 55 -30.51 -21.66 -7.09
N SER A 56 -30.90 -21.79 -5.83
CA SER A 56 -31.08 -23.10 -5.22
C SER A 56 -32.35 -22.97 -4.38
N GLU A 57 -33.38 -23.65 -4.87
CA GLU A 57 -34.72 -23.76 -4.32
C GLU A 57 -34.66 -24.34 -2.91
N ASP A 58 -35.20 -23.61 -1.93
CA ASP A 58 -36.03 -24.19 -0.89
C ASP A 58 -36.84 -23.07 -0.20
N ASP A 59 -38.16 -23.12 -0.42
CA ASP A 59 -39.15 -22.18 0.11
C ASP A 59 -39.33 -22.39 1.61
N THR A 60 -38.85 -21.45 2.43
CA THR A 60 -39.50 -21.11 3.71
C THR A 60 -39.25 -19.63 4.08
N GLN A 61 -40.20 -18.80 3.64
CA GLN A 61 -40.78 -17.67 4.38
C GLN A 61 -39.86 -16.93 5.38
N THR A 62 -39.14 -15.91 4.92
CA THR A 62 -38.75 -14.75 5.75
C THR A 62 -38.91 -13.46 4.96
N ASN A 63 -39.77 -12.57 5.45
CA ASN A 63 -39.92 -11.20 4.97
C ASN A 63 -38.60 -10.45 5.15
N TYR A 64 -37.80 -10.33 4.10
CA TYR A 64 -36.69 -9.38 4.05
C TYR A 64 -37.19 -8.03 3.56
N VAL A 65 -37.26 -7.10 4.51
CA VAL A 65 -37.35 -5.66 4.27
C VAL A 65 -36.22 -5.26 3.34
N ALA A 66 -36.55 -4.61 2.22
CA ALA A 66 -35.61 -3.87 1.40
C ALA A 66 -35.02 -2.72 2.24
N GLY A 67 -33.94 -3.01 2.93
CA GLY A 67 -33.22 -2.10 3.81
C GLY A 67 -31.83 -1.81 3.27
N SER A 68 -31.75 -1.00 2.22
CA SER A 68 -30.59 -0.16 1.97
C SER A 68 -31.10 1.25 1.70
N THR A 69 -31.65 1.85 2.76
CA THR A 69 -31.68 3.30 2.90
C THR A 69 -30.23 3.78 2.80
N GLU A 70 -29.85 4.31 1.64
CA GLU A 70 -28.80 5.33 1.55
C GLU A 70 -29.41 6.70 1.89
N PRO A 71 -29.30 7.19 3.14
CA PRO A 71 -29.36 8.60 3.40
C PRO A 71 -27.98 9.09 3.88
N ASP A 72 -27.73 10.39 3.70
CA ASP A 72 -26.72 11.20 4.40
C ASP A 72 -25.29 11.37 3.86
N ILE A 73 -24.92 10.86 2.68
CA ILE A 73 -23.66 11.34 2.06
C ILE A 73 -23.85 12.76 1.52
N PHE A 74 -24.94 13.00 0.79
CA PHE A 74 -25.22 14.30 0.19
C PHE A 74 -25.51 15.39 1.23
N HIS A 75 -26.18 15.09 2.34
CA HIS A 75 -26.48 16.09 3.37
C HIS A 75 -25.23 16.57 4.14
N THR A 76 -24.18 15.76 4.20
CA THR A 76 -22.91 16.11 4.88
C THR A 76 -21.97 16.97 4.02
N VAL A 77 -22.20 17.00 2.70
CA VAL A 77 -21.29 17.61 1.71
C VAL A 77 -21.86 18.87 1.06
N LEU A 78 -23.14 19.16 1.30
CA LEU A 78 -23.72 20.45 0.93
C LEU A 78 -23.05 21.57 1.76
N GLY A 79 -22.38 22.48 1.08
CA GLY A 79 -21.93 23.74 1.66
C GLY A 79 -23.11 24.61 2.07
N LYS A 80 -22.84 25.71 2.79
CA LYS A 80 -23.87 26.62 3.33
C LYS A 80 -24.86 27.19 2.29
N ASN A 81 -24.55 27.07 1.00
CA ASN A 81 -25.37 27.56 -0.13
C ASN A 81 -26.00 26.44 -0.98
N GLY A 82 -25.91 25.17 -0.55
CA GLY A 82 -26.41 24.02 -1.33
C GLY A 82 -25.46 23.57 -2.45
N GLU A 83 -24.26 24.12 -2.53
CA GLU A 83 -23.22 23.70 -3.48
C GLU A 83 -22.42 22.52 -2.90
N VAL A 84 -22.17 21.50 -3.72
CA VAL A 84 -21.44 20.31 -3.32
C VAL A 84 -19.96 20.64 -3.18
N ASP A 85 -19.42 20.57 -1.96
CA ASP A 85 -17.99 20.73 -1.73
C ASP A 85 -17.24 19.48 -2.19
N TRP A 86 -16.83 19.48 -3.46
CA TRP A 86 -16.09 18.38 -4.08
C TRP A 86 -14.80 18.05 -3.32
N LYS A 87 -14.10 19.07 -2.80
CA LYS A 87 -12.86 18.86 -2.05
C LYS A 87 -13.13 18.07 -0.76
N LYS A 88 -14.24 18.39 -0.08
CA LYS A 88 -14.71 17.64 1.09
C LYS A 88 -15.12 16.21 0.70
N LEU A 89 -15.87 16.03 -0.38
CA LEU A 89 -16.33 14.71 -0.86
C LEU A 89 -15.16 13.73 -1.14
N TRP A 90 -14.11 14.21 -1.81
CA TRP A 90 -12.91 13.41 -2.12
C TRP A 90 -11.96 13.23 -0.94
N SER A 91 -12.05 14.10 0.07
CA SER A 91 -11.30 13.97 1.32
C SER A 91 -11.94 13.04 2.34
N LEU A 92 -13.22 12.69 2.13
CA LEU A 92 -13.90 11.75 3.02
C LEU A 92 -13.40 10.35 2.70
N PRO A 93 -12.99 9.59 3.72
CA PRO A 93 -12.68 8.20 3.49
C PRO A 93 -13.95 7.48 3.00
N SER A 94 -13.75 6.49 2.12
CA SER A 94 -14.81 5.73 1.47
C SER A 94 -15.88 5.27 2.46
N SER A 95 -17.12 5.06 2.01
CA SER A 95 -18.27 4.67 2.83
C SER A 95 -18.09 3.42 3.71
N SER A 96 -17.00 2.65 3.54
CA SER A 96 -16.55 1.61 4.46
C SER A 96 -15.91 2.12 5.76
N ASP A 97 -15.59 3.41 5.86
CA ASP A 97 -14.83 4.03 6.97
C ASP A 97 -15.72 4.88 7.90
N ARG A 98 -17.05 4.85 7.72
CA ARG A 98 -18.01 5.58 8.56
C ARG A 98 -18.96 4.62 9.24
N GLY A 99 -18.54 4.04 10.37
CA GLY A 99 -19.47 3.37 11.26
C GLY A 99 -18.88 2.32 12.19
N VAL A 100 -17.65 1.86 11.97
CA VAL A 100 -17.02 0.87 12.83
C VAL A 100 -15.84 1.53 13.51
N GLY A 101 -15.82 1.58 14.85
CA GLY A 101 -14.62 1.98 15.58
C GLY A 101 -13.44 1.18 15.05
N TYR A 102 -12.27 1.81 14.90
CA TYR A 102 -11.09 1.23 14.25
C TYR A 102 -10.97 -0.27 14.55
N GLU A 103 -11.36 -1.11 13.57
CA GLU A 103 -11.31 -2.55 13.76
C GLU A 103 -9.84 -2.90 13.90
N LEU A 104 -9.44 -3.42 15.06
CA LEU A 104 -8.12 -3.99 15.27
C LEU A 104 -8.26 -5.51 15.19
N PRO A 105 -7.26 -6.25 14.69
CA PRO A 105 -7.27 -7.71 14.78
C PRO A 105 -7.60 -8.19 16.19
N GLN A 106 -8.48 -9.19 16.31
CA GLN A 106 -8.95 -9.68 17.60
C GLN A 106 -7.80 -10.11 18.53
N ASP A 107 -6.73 -10.65 17.93
CA ASP A 107 -5.52 -11.08 18.62
C ASP A 107 -4.75 -9.92 19.30
N LEU A 108 -4.91 -8.69 18.79
CA LEU A 108 -4.21 -7.48 19.28
C LEU A 108 -5.07 -6.61 20.19
N LEU A 109 -6.40 -6.81 20.23
CA LEU A 109 -7.32 -6.06 21.08
C LEU A 109 -6.95 -6.07 22.57
N PRO A 110 -6.57 -7.21 23.19
CA PRO A 110 -6.25 -7.25 24.62
C PRO A 110 -5.07 -6.33 24.98
N ILE A 111 -4.06 -6.28 24.11
CA ILE A 111 -2.82 -5.52 24.36
C ILE A 111 -3.05 -4.05 24.07
N ALA A 112 -3.80 -3.72 23.02
CA ALA A 112 -4.16 -2.35 22.71
C ALA A 112 -4.94 -1.69 23.85
N ALA A 113 -5.79 -2.45 24.55
CA ALA A 113 -6.56 -1.96 25.69
C ALA A 113 -5.74 -1.82 26.98
N ASP A 114 -4.85 -2.77 27.29
CA ASP A 114 -4.08 -2.76 28.54
C ASP A 114 -2.77 -1.95 28.43
N ARG A 115 -1.93 -2.24 27.43
CA ARG A 115 -0.54 -1.75 27.35
C ARG A 115 -0.05 -1.58 25.90
N PRO A 116 -0.57 -0.63 25.11
CA PRO A 116 -0.21 -0.45 23.71
C PRO A 116 1.28 -0.11 23.49
N SER A 117 1.94 0.54 24.47
CA SER A 117 3.36 0.91 24.40
C SER A 117 4.33 -0.26 24.52
N THR A 118 3.85 -1.47 24.77
CA THR A 118 4.69 -2.67 24.87
C THR A 118 5.05 -3.27 23.51
N ILE A 119 4.23 -3.01 22.48
CA ILE A 119 4.51 -3.45 21.11
C ILE A 119 5.50 -2.48 20.49
N ASP A 120 6.66 -3.00 20.13
CA ASP A 120 7.76 -2.22 19.57
C ASP A 120 7.85 -2.37 18.06
N ASN A 121 7.71 -3.61 17.56
CA ASN A 121 7.77 -3.90 16.13
C ASN A 121 6.56 -4.71 15.68
N ILE A 122 6.02 -4.38 14.52
CA ILE A 122 4.95 -5.13 13.87
C ILE A 122 5.43 -5.48 12.47
N ILE A 123 5.51 -6.78 12.18
CA ILE A 123 5.88 -7.28 10.85
C ILE A 123 4.68 -8.03 10.29
N TYR A 124 4.21 -7.66 9.11
CA TYR A 124 3.04 -8.30 8.52
C TYR A 124 3.13 -8.43 7.01
N PHE A 125 2.43 -9.44 6.50
CA PHE A 125 2.24 -9.73 5.10
C PHE A 125 0.79 -9.40 4.74
N SER A 126 0.59 -8.58 3.73
CA SER A 126 -0.74 -8.13 3.30
C SER A 126 -1.01 -8.51 1.85
N ASP A 127 -2.27 -8.61 1.49
CA ASP A 127 -2.67 -8.47 0.09
C ASP A 127 -2.41 -7.04 -0.43
N ARG A 128 -2.88 -6.73 -1.64
CA ARG A 128 -2.67 -5.42 -2.30
C ARG A 128 -3.48 -4.28 -1.67
N ALA A 129 -4.37 -4.56 -0.72
CA ALA A 129 -5.24 -3.60 -0.07
C ALA A 129 -4.87 -3.46 1.42
N SER A 130 -3.64 -3.04 1.71
CA SER A 130 -3.08 -2.99 3.07
C SER A 130 -3.47 -1.75 3.87
N GLU A 131 -4.21 -0.80 3.30
CA GLU A 131 -4.43 0.52 3.89
C GLU A 131 -5.28 0.45 5.17
N GLY A 132 -6.28 -0.44 5.19
CA GLY A 132 -7.16 -0.62 6.34
C GLY A 132 -6.40 -1.07 7.57
N ILE A 133 -5.65 -2.18 7.45
CA ILE A 133 -4.80 -2.67 8.54
C ILE A 133 -3.68 -1.68 8.90
N SER A 134 -3.06 -1.02 7.91
CA SER A 134 -2.02 -0.01 8.16
C SER A 134 -2.54 1.12 9.06
N THR A 135 -3.75 1.62 8.76
CA THR A 135 -4.41 2.69 9.51
C THR A 135 -4.80 2.22 10.92
N ALA A 136 -5.38 1.03 11.03
CA ALA A 136 -5.75 0.44 12.32
C ALA A 136 -4.54 0.27 13.25
N LEU A 137 -3.44 -0.29 12.72
CA LEU A 137 -2.20 -0.46 13.49
C LEU A 137 -1.55 0.88 13.84
N GLN A 138 -1.60 1.87 12.96
CA GLN A 138 -1.05 3.19 13.24
C GLN A 138 -1.80 3.91 14.37
N ASN A 139 -3.13 3.75 14.41
CA ASN A 139 -3.96 4.34 15.45
C ASN A 139 -3.83 3.61 16.79
N ALA A 140 -3.76 2.27 16.77
CA ALA A 140 -3.63 1.48 17.99
C ALA A 140 -2.22 1.52 18.59
N PHE A 141 -1.19 1.54 17.75
CA PHE A 141 0.22 1.44 18.17
C PHE A 141 1.09 2.52 17.51
N PRO A 142 0.86 3.82 17.80
CA PRO A 142 1.52 4.92 17.10
C PRO A 142 3.04 4.96 17.29
N SER A 143 3.56 4.43 18.41
CA SER A 143 4.99 4.37 18.72
C SER A 143 5.72 3.17 18.13
N SER A 144 5.00 2.18 17.60
CA SER A 144 5.61 0.96 17.07
C SER A 144 6.18 1.16 15.65
N ASN A 145 7.31 0.52 15.39
CA ASN A 145 7.85 0.34 14.04
C ASN A 145 7.01 -0.68 13.29
N LYS A 146 6.69 -0.41 12.02
CA LYS A 146 5.82 -1.27 11.20
C LYS A 146 6.51 -1.60 9.89
N LEU A 147 6.67 -2.89 9.62
CA LEU A 147 7.16 -3.41 8.35
C LEU A 147 6.05 -4.21 7.68
N ALA A 148 5.64 -3.74 6.51
CA ALA A 148 4.64 -4.39 5.68
C ALA A 148 5.31 -5.00 4.45
N LEU A 149 4.95 -6.24 4.12
CA LEU A 149 5.35 -6.90 2.89
C LEU A 149 4.10 -7.28 2.11
N LEU A 150 4.01 -6.85 0.86
CA LEU A 150 2.90 -7.24 -0.01
C LEU A 150 3.16 -8.66 -0.52
N ALA A 151 2.21 -9.55 -0.26
CA ALA A 151 2.26 -10.92 -0.74
C ALA A 151 2.16 -10.95 -2.27
N SER A 152 2.92 -11.86 -2.87
CA SER A 152 2.94 -12.00 -4.33
C SER A 152 1.64 -12.61 -4.84
N SER A 153 1.32 -12.29 -6.09
CA SER A 153 0.14 -12.86 -6.72
C SER A 153 0.36 -14.35 -7.01
N THR A 154 -0.58 -15.19 -6.61
CA THR A 154 -0.50 -16.66 -6.77
C THR A 154 -1.63 -17.33 -7.58
N PRO A 155 -2.34 -16.66 -8.51
CA PRO A 155 -3.53 -17.24 -9.14
C PRO A 155 -3.20 -18.48 -9.97
N PHE A 156 -2.01 -18.51 -10.58
CA PHE A 156 -1.56 -19.65 -11.41
C PHE A 156 -0.96 -20.80 -10.60
N LEU A 157 -0.66 -20.60 -9.31
CA LEU A 157 -0.02 -21.60 -8.45
C LEU A 157 -1.03 -22.26 -7.52
N THR A 158 -1.85 -21.44 -6.86
CA THR A 158 -2.80 -21.91 -5.83
C THR A 158 -4.25 -21.65 -6.21
N GLY A 159 -4.52 -21.02 -7.35
CA GLY A 159 -5.85 -20.55 -7.74
C GLY A 159 -6.34 -19.33 -6.93
N ARG A 160 -5.47 -18.73 -6.11
CA ARG A 160 -5.82 -17.64 -5.19
C ARG A 160 -5.11 -16.34 -5.57
N PRO A 161 -5.75 -15.17 -5.40
CA PRO A 161 -5.12 -13.86 -5.67
C PRO A 161 -3.76 -13.71 -4.98
N VAL A 162 -3.70 -14.03 -3.69
CA VAL A 162 -2.48 -14.16 -2.88
C VAL A 162 -2.60 -15.40 -1.99
N THR A 163 -1.48 -15.87 -1.43
CA THR A 163 -1.46 -17.00 -0.49
C THR A 163 -0.78 -16.60 0.81
N LEU A 164 -1.58 -16.43 1.87
CA LEU A 164 -1.15 -16.09 3.22
C LEU A 164 -1.35 -17.30 4.15
N PHE A 165 -0.44 -17.50 5.11
CA PHE A 165 -0.47 -18.60 6.07
C PHE A 165 -0.58 -18.08 7.50
N TYR A 166 -1.63 -18.49 8.20
CA TYR A 166 -1.84 -18.17 9.61
C TYR A 166 -2.46 -19.36 10.34
N ASN A 167 -1.83 -19.78 11.44
CA ASN A 167 -2.28 -20.88 12.30
C ASN A 167 -2.73 -22.16 11.54
N GLY A 168 -1.94 -22.60 10.56
CA GLY A 168 -2.23 -23.77 9.72
C GLY A 168 -3.32 -23.56 8.65
N GLN A 169 -3.92 -22.38 8.57
CA GLN A 169 -4.93 -22.01 7.58
C GLN A 169 -4.34 -21.15 6.46
N ILE A 170 -4.98 -21.24 5.28
CA ILE A 170 -4.63 -20.49 4.08
C ILE A 170 -5.65 -19.39 3.84
N HIS A 171 -5.17 -18.15 3.70
CA HIS A 171 -5.99 -16.96 3.45
C HIS A 171 -5.67 -16.36 2.08
N SER A 172 -6.69 -15.82 1.40
CA SER A 172 -6.61 -15.29 0.03
C SER A 172 -6.71 -13.76 -0.06
N SER A 173 -6.92 -13.11 1.08
CA SER A 173 -7.10 -11.67 1.24
C SER A 173 -6.81 -11.28 2.69
N GLY A 174 -6.68 -9.98 2.95
CA GLY A 174 -6.36 -9.42 4.26
C GLY A 174 -4.87 -9.42 4.56
N ALA A 175 -4.52 -9.51 5.85
CA ALA A 175 -3.15 -9.51 6.31
C ALA A 175 -2.90 -10.52 7.43
N VAL A 176 -1.68 -11.05 7.48
CA VAL A 176 -1.20 -11.93 8.56
C VAL A 176 0.13 -11.39 9.07
N GLY A 177 0.32 -11.34 10.38
CA GLY A 177 1.52 -10.71 10.93
C GLY A 177 1.86 -11.19 12.32
N ILE A 178 2.91 -10.58 12.87
CA ILE A 178 3.36 -10.78 14.24
C ILE A 178 3.69 -9.44 14.86
N ALA A 179 3.16 -9.21 16.07
CA ALA A 179 3.53 -8.10 16.92
C ALA A 179 4.60 -8.58 17.91
N LEU A 180 5.74 -7.91 17.90
CA LEU A 180 6.88 -8.20 18.76
C LEU A 180 6.87 -7.22 19.92
N LEU A 181 6.92 -7.77 21.13
CA LEU A 181 7.15 -7.00 22.34
C LEU A 181 8.65 -6.77 22.45
N SER A 182 9.09 -5.57 22.80
CA SER A 182 10.52 -5.34 23.05
C SER A 182 10.75 -4.51 24.29
N SER A 183 11.76 -4.95 25.03
CA SER A 183 12.41 -4.23 26.12
C SER A 183 13.87 -4.65 26.08
N PRO A 184 14.82 -3.78 25.66
CA PRO A 184 14.70 -2.34 25.36
C PRO A 184 14.10 -2.01 23.97
N PRO A 185 13.68 -0.74 23.73
CA PRO A 185 13.15 -0.29 22.45
C PRO A 185 14.20 -0.45 21.34
N SER A 186 13.77 -0.99 20.21
CA SER A 186 14.63 -1.23 19.05
C SER A 186 14.77 0.02 18.18
N HIS A 187 15.97 0.21 17.65
CA HIS A 187 16.26 1.31 16.73
C HIS A 187 16.12 0.83 15.29
N LEU A 188 15.10 1.33 14.57
CA LEU A 188 14.93 1.05 13.15
C LEU A 188 15.85 1.96 12.33
N ALA A 189 16.80 1.38 11.61
CA ALA A 189 17.62 2.09 10.64
C ALA A 189 17.20 1.68 9.22
N LEU A 190 16.69 2.64 8.45
CA LEU A 190 16.42 2.47 7.03
C LEU A 190 17.64 2.94 6.24
N SER A 191 18.15 2.06 5.38
CA SER A 191 19.21 2.40 4.44
C SER A 191 18.87 1.85 3.06
N PHE A 192 19.25 2.57 2.02
CA PHE A 192 19.04 2.19 0.63
C PHE A 192 20.39 2.10 -0.09
N PRO A 193 21.18 1.04 0.13
CA PRO A 193 22.59 0.99 -0.30
C PRO A 193 22.78 1.07 -1.81
N THR A 194 21.78 0.63 -2.58
CA THR A 194 21.83 0.59 -4.05
C THR A 194 21.34 1.89 -4.70
N LEU A 195 20.77 2.83 -3.94
CA LEU A 195 20.28 4.09 -4.49
C LEU A 195 21.39 5.13 -4.55
N VAL A 196 21.46 5.83 -5.69
CA VAL A 196 22.40 6.91 -5.93
C VAL A 196 21.67 8.24 -5.94
N LEU A 197 22.10 9.18 -5.11
CA LEU A 197 21.52 10.53 -5.08
C LEU A 197 21.80 11.29 -6.38
N LEU A 198 20.74 11.68 -7.08
CA LEU A 198 20.82 12.46 -8.33
C LEU A 198 20.84 13.97 -8.06
N THR A 199 20.11 14.42 -7.04
CA THR A 199 19.92 15.85 -6.75
C THR A 199 20.25 16.20 -5.30
N PRO A 200 20.61 17.46 -4.99
CA PRO A 200 20.62 17.94 -3.61
C PRO A 200 19.19 18.02 -3.05
N ALA A 201 19.05 18.25 -1.75
CA ALA A 201 17.73 18.44 -1.15
C ALA A 201 17.09 19.74 -1.68
N LEU A 202 15.91 19.62 -2.29
CA LEU A 202 15.18 20.71 -2.92
C LEU A 202 13.73 20.75 -2.42
N PRO A 203 13.16 21.94 -2.15
CA PRO A 203 11.79 22.05 -1.66
C PRO A 203 10.78 21.77 -2.78
N ILE A 204 9.73 20.99 -2.49
CA ILE A 204 8.53 20.98 -3.34
C ILE A 204 7.84 22.33 -3.23
N THR A 205 7.60 22.96 -4.37
CA THR A 205 6.93 24.27 -4.43
C THR A 205 5.49 24.18 -4.90
N SER A 206 5.10 23.11 -5.60
CA SER A 206 3.69 22.84 -5.92
C SER A 206 3.43 21.36 -6.18
N ALA A 207 2.37 20.82 -5.58
CA ALA A 207 1.92 19.44 -5.76
C ALA A 207 0.40 19.30 -5.58
N GLU A 208 -0.23 18.41 -6.34
CA GLU A 208 -1.66 18.08 -6.20
C GLU A 208 -1.90 16.60 -6.46
N GLY A 209 -2.71 15.96 -5.63
CA GLY A 209 -2.90 14.51 -5.70
C GLY A 209 -1.55 13.81 -5.60
N ASN A 210 -1.25 12.91 -6.54
CA ASN A 210 0.03 12.22 -6.65
C ASN A 210 1.05 12.89 -7.61
N LEU A 211 0.74 14.09 -8.09
CA LEU A 211 1.56 14.81 -9.06
C LEU A 211 2.38 15.91 -8.38
N ILE A 212 3.65 16.00 -8.76
CA ILE A 212 4.52 17.14 -8.44
C ILE A 212 4.61 18.02 -9.69
N PHE A 213 4.18 19.28 -9.55
CA PHE A 213 4.24 20.27 -10.63
C PHE A 213 5.52 21.11 -10.59
N SER A 214 6.06 21.36 -9.39
CA SER A 214 7.22 22.22 -9.25
C SER A 214 8.09 21.83 -8.06
N ILE A 215 9.40 21.75 -8.30
CA ILE A 215 10.44 21.59 -7.28
C ILE A 215 11.36 22.79 -7.40
N ASN A 216 11.55 23.52 -6.30
CA ASN A 216 12.35 24.73 -6.24
C ASN A 216 12.02 25.73 -7.38
N LEU A 217 10.72 25.98 -7.59
CA LEU A 217 10.20 26.87 -8.65
C LEU A 217 10.59 26.45 -10.07
N SER A 218 11.01 25.20 -10.26
CA SER A 218 11.50 24.65 -11.51
C SER A 218 10.67 23.45 -11.96
N ASN A 219 10.78 23.11 -13.25
CA ASN A 219 10.14 21.96 -13.86
C ASN A 219 10.81 20.65 -13.36
N PRO A 220 10.14 19.80 -12.58
CA PRO A 220 10.72 18.60 -11.97
C PRO A 220 11.23 17.59 -13.00
N THR A 221 10.52 17.38 -14.11
CA THR A 221 10.94 16.42 -15.14
C THR A 221 12.24 16.84 -15.81
N ARG A 222 12.37 18.13 -16.16
CA ARG A 222 13.62 18.67 -16.72
C ARG A 222 14.75 18.64 -15.70
N LEU A 223 14.44 18.90 -14.43
CA LEU A 223 15.42 18.81 -13.34
C LEU A 223 15.98 17.39 -13.25
N LEU A 224 15.10 16.38 -13.19
CA LEU A 224 15.48 14.97 -13.15
C LEU A 224 16.33 14.59 -14.38
N LEU A 225 15.87 14.91 -15.60
CA LEU A 225 16.61 14.63 -16.83
C LEU A 225 18.00 15.29 -16.83
N SER A 226 18.10 16.53 -16.37
CA SER A 226 19.38 17.23 -16.26
C SER A 226 20.32 16.59 -15.23
N ALA A 227 19.76 16.04 -14.13
CA ALA A 227 20.53 15.35 -13.11
C ALA A 227 21.05 14.00 -13.59
N ILE A 228 20.22 13.25 -14.31
CA ILE A 228 20.60 12.00 -15.01
C ILE A 228 21.74 12.26 -16.00
N GLN A 229 21.63 13.32 -16.81
CA GLN A 229 22.68 13.74 -17.76
C GLN A 229 23.99 14.09 -17.05
N LYS A 230 23.94 14.91 -16.00
CA LYS A 230 25.12 15.30 -15.22
C LYS A 230 25.83 14.12 -14.59
N ARG A 231 25.09 13.06 -14.23
CA ARG A 231 25.64 11.83 -13.66
C ARG A 231 26.23 10.88 -14.71
N GLY A 232 26.19 11.24 -16.00
CA GLY A 232 26.72 10.39 -17.08
C GLY A 232 25.85 9.16 -17.34
N LEU A 233 24.61 9.15 -16.84
CA LEU A 233 23.67 8.06 -17.05
C LEU A 233 22.97 8.16 -18.41
N SER A 234 23.15 9.25 -19.16
CA SER A 234 22.44 9.49 -20.42
C SER A 234 23.02 8.76 -21.63
N HIS A 235 22.12 8.43 -22.56
CA HIS A 235 22.38 7.87 -23.88
C HIS A 235 23.37 8.70 -24.70
N SER A 236 24.66 8.44 -24.53
CA SER A 236 25.65 8.62 -25.58
C SER A 236 25.70 7.32 -26.38
N GLY A 237 25.79 7.41 -27.71
CA GLY A 237 25.73 6.28 -28.65
C GLY A 237 26.83 5.23 -28.55
N ASP A 238 27.53 5.12 -27.42
CA ASP A 238 28.45 4.04 -27.09
C ASP A 238 28.54 3.92 -25.54
N SER A 239 27.82 2.95 -24.97
CA SER A 239 28.13 2.29 -23.67
C SER A 239 27.84 2.90 -22.29
N THR A 240 26.79 3.73 -22.08
CA THR A 240 26.04 3.75 -20.79
C THR A 240 24.58 4.15 -21.02
N SER A 241 23.70 3.15 -21.13
CA SER A 241 22.26 3.36 -21.26
C SER A 241 21.62 3.54 -19.89
N VAL A 242 20.88 4.64 -19.65
CA VAL A 242 19.70 4.52 -18.78
C VAL A 242 18.89 3.37 -19.38
N SER A 243 18.92 2.21 -18.76
CA SER A 243 18.22 1.07 -19.33
C SER A 243 16.73 1.22 -19.01
N LYS A 244 15.85 0.56 -19.76
CA LYS A 244 14.40 0.60 -19.50
C LYS A 244 14.06 0.09 -18.08
N GLU A 245 15.02 -0.59 -17.47
CA GLU A 245 14.98 -1.22 -16.16
C GLU A 245 15.40 -0.26 -15.02
N ASP A 246 15.93 0.94 -15.33
CA ASP A 246 16.30 1.90 -14.30
C ASP A 246 15.06 2.52 -13.64
N SER A 247 14.96 2.34 -12.31
CA SER A 247 13.86 2.85 -11.50
C SER A 247 14.29 4.13 -10.79
N PHE A 248 13.49 5.19 -10.92
CA PHE A 248 13.74 6.47 -10.29
C PHE A 248 12.79 6.69 -9.11
N TYR A 249 13.28 7.38 -8.09
CA TYR A 249 12.54 7.61 -6.87
C TYR A 249 12.69 9.06 -6.41
N VAL A 250 11.69 9.54 -5.67
CA VAL A 250 11.75 10.79 -4.90
C VAL A 250 11.91 10.41 -3.43
N GLY A 251 13.02 10.83 -2.81
CA GLY A 251 13.26 10.63 -1.39
C GLY A 251 12.78 11.81 -0.56
N VAL A 252 11.98 11.57 0.48
CA VAL A 252 11.57 12.58 1.48
C VAL A 252 11.80 12.04 2.88
N MET A 253 12.78 12.58 3.59
CA MET A 253 13.20 12.06 4.90
C MET A 253 13.51 10.54 4.84
N SER A 254 12.72 9.71 5.53
CA SER A 254 12.81 8.25 5.56
C SER A 254 11.80 7.55 4.64
N GLN A 255 11.17 8.29 3.72
CA GLN A 255 10.19 7.78 2.76
C GLN A 255 10.73 7.86 1.34
N LEU A 256 10.40 6.84 0.54
CA LEU A 256 10.81 6.73 -0.85
C LEU A 256 9.58 6.54 -1.71
N TYR A 257 9.40 7.39 -2.71
CA TYR A 257 8.28 7.34 -3.64
C TYR A 257 8.77 6.95 -5.01
N HIS A 258 8.25 5.87 -5.57
CA HIS A 258 8.58 5.47 -6.94
C HIS A 258 7.98 6.46 -7.94
N ILE A 259 8.78 6.86 -8.93
CA ILE A 259 8.33 7.70 -10.03
C ILE A 259 7.69 6.79 -11.09
N ASN A 260 6.38 6.87 -11.24
CA ASN A 260 5.63 6.02 -12.18
C ASN A 260 5.62 6.62 -13.60
N SER A 261 5.57 7.95 -13.71
CA SER A 261 5.65 8.63 -15.01
C SER A 261 6.10 10.08 -14.89
N GLY A 262 6.52 10.65 -16.02
CA GLY A 262 6.83 12.07 -16.12
C GLY A 262 6.64 12.57 -17.55
N ASP A 263 6.21 13.81 -17.69
CA ASP A 263 6.04 14.49 -18.98
C ASP A 263 7.00 15.69 -19.06
N PRO A 264 8.03 15.67 -19.93
CA PRO A 264 8.97 16.79 -20.07
C PRO A 264 8.32 18.07 -20.63
N SER A 265 7.24 17.93 -21.40
CA SER A 265 6.52 19.03 -22.03
C SER A 265 5.61 19.75 -21.03
N ARG A 266 4.86 18.99 -20.24
CA ARG A 266 4.00 19.51 -19.15
C ARG A 266 4.78 19.82 -17.88
N GLY A 267 5.93 19.18 -17.70
CA GLY A 267 6.81 19.39 -16.56
C GLY A 267 6.35 18.75 -15.27
N THR A 268 5.58 17.67 -15.34
CA THR A 268 5.01 17.01 -14.17
C THR A 268 5.64 15.65 -13.94
N ILE A 269 5.85 15.29 -12.67
CA ILE A 269 6.23 13.95 -12.24
C ILE A 269 5.07 13.34 -11.46
N ALA A 270 4.69 12.11 -11.79
CA ALA A 270 3.69 11.33 -11.08
C ALA A 270 4.34 10.28 -10.19
N LEU A 271 3.93 10.25 -8.93
CA LEU A 271 4.41 9.29 -7.94
C LEU A 271 3.45 8.11 -7.81
N ASP A 272 4.00 6.94 -7.50
CA ASP A 272 3.25 5.72 -7.18
C ASP A 272 2.73 5.75 -5.72
N THR A 273 1.84 6.70 -5.47
CA THR A 273 1.16 6.93 -4.19
C THR A 273 -0.14 7.65 -4.49
N SER A 274 -1.10 7.69 -3.55
CA SER A 274 -2.31 8.51 -3.74
C SER A 274 -2.06 10.00 -3.50
N MET A 275 -1.00 10.34 -2.76
CA MET A 275 -0.71 11.73 -2.41
C MET A 275 0.80 11.98 -2.41
N ALA A 276 1.20 13.04 -3.11
CA ALA A 276 2.56 13.53 -3.13
C ALA A 276 2.95 14.14 -1.77
N PRO A 277 4.25 14.25 -1.48
CA PRO A 277 4.72 14.94 -0.29
C PRO A 277 4.22 16.40 -0.26
N LYS A 278 4.02 16.94 0.95
CA LYS A 278 3.48 18.28 1.13
C LYS A 278 4.40 19.34 0.55
N GLU A 279 3.80 20.41 0.02
CA GLU A 279 4.52 21.63 -0.35
C GLU A 279 5.39 22.12 0.81
N GLY A 280 6.62 22.54 0.50
CA GLY A 280 7.66 22.91 1.46
C GLY A 280 8.54 21.74 1.93
N SER A 281 8.17 20.49 1.64
CA SER A 281 8.98 19.32 1.99
C SER A 281 10.25 19.27 1.14
N LEU A 282 11.40 18.96 1.77
CA LEU A 282 12.67 18.79 1.08
C LEU A 282 12.77 17.39 0.48
N VAL A 283 13.07 17.33 -0.81
CA VAL A 283 13.13 16.08 -1.58
C VAL A 283 14.45 15.94 -2.34
N GLN A 284 14.85 14.70 -2.62
CA GLN A 284 16.07 14.35 -3.36
C GLN A 284 15.80 13.36 -4.49
#